data_AF-A0AA43P4L1-F1
#
_entry.id   AF-A0AA43P4L1-F1
#
_cell.length_a   1.000
_cell.length_b   1.000
_cell.length_c   1.000
_cell.angle_alpha   90.00
_cell.angle_beta   90.00
_cell.angle_gamma   90.00
#
_symmetry.space_group_name_H-M   'P 1'
#
loop_
_entity.id
_entity.type
_entity.pdbx_description
1 polymer ?
#
loop_
_entity_poly.entity_id
_entity_poly.type
_entity_poly.pdbx_seq_one_letter_code
_entity_poly.pdbx_strand_id
1 'polypeptide(L)'
;MSQHDDKHRKSKKIVVIEKVRDKYGSVIALKVVLYRRHDTENGKVWDMKRSHTFSAAFSRRACREQAKTLARQWADKYGAKVVKRG
;
A
#
# COMPACT_ATOMS: atom_id res chain seq x y z
N MET A 1 27.49 -0.46 28.93
CA MET A 1 27.75 -0.24 27.49
C MET A 1 26.49 0.35 26.87
N SER A 2 26.53 1.65 26.57
CA SER A 2 25.46 2.36 25.87
C SER A 2 25.48 1.99 24.39
N GLN A 3 24.35 1.59 23.85
CA GLN A 3 23.67 2.32 22.76
C GLN A 3 22.45 1.52 22.34
N HIS A 4 21.30 1.93 22.87
CA HIS A 4 20.01 1.67 22.24
C HIS A 4 20.05 2.26 20.83
N ASP A 5 20.28 1.40 19.83
CA ASP A 5 20.15 1.77 18.41
C ASP A 5 18.66 1.79 18.03
N ASP A 6 17.93 2.73 18.66
CA ASP A 6 16.56 3.11 18.33
C ASP A 6 16.53 4.01 17.07
N LYS A 7 17.48 3.84 16.14
CA LYS A 7 17.45 4.54 14.85
C LYS A 7 16.62 3.75 13.85
N HIS A 8 15.34 4.09 13.82
CA HIS A 8 14.50 3.94 12.63
C HIS A 8 14.31 2.50 12.10
N ARG A 9 13.50 1.69 12.79
CA ARG A 9 12.65 0.70 12.09
C ARG A 9 11.57 1.42 11.27
N LYS A 10 11.95 2.24 10.27
CA LYS A 10 11.00 2.62 9.21
C LYS A 10 10.56 1.32 8.57
N SER A 11 9.27 1.01 8.61
CA SER A 11 8.78 -0.22 8.00
C SER A 11 9.25 -0.28 6.55
N LYS A 12 10.05 -1.29 6.21
CA LYS A 12 10.54 -1.53 4.85
C LYS A 12 9.39 -1.98 3.94
N LYS A 13 8.15 -2.03 4.41
CA LYS A 13 6.99 -2.39 3.62
C LYS A 13 5.89 -1.37 3.82
N ILE A 14 5.22 -1.01 2.74
CA ILE A 14 4.03 -0.16 2.78
C ILE A 14 2.92 -0.81 1.99
N VAL A 15 1.69 -0.59 2.44
CA VAL A 15 0.51 -0.95 1.68
C VAL A 15 -0.15 0.34 1.19
N VAL A 16 -0.34 0.47 -0.10
CA VAL A 16 -0.94 1.65 -0.74
C VAL A 16 -2.30 1.27 -1.30
N ILE A 17 -3.28 2.16 -1.14
CA ILE A 17 -4.56 2.06 -1.86
C ILE A 17 -4.53 3.11 -2.97
N GLU A 18 -4.49 2.66 -4.21
CA GLU A 18 -4.44 3.47 -5.42
C GLU A 18 -5.84 3.55 -6.06
N LYS A 19 -6.19 4.74 -6.55
CA LYS A 19 -7.40 4.93 -7.35
C LYS A 19 -7.07 4.62 -8.81
N VAL A 20 -7.73 3.62 -9.38
CA VAL A 20 -7.67 3.36 -10.81
C VAL A 20 -8.74 4.21 -11.48
N ARG A 21 -8.32 5.09 -12.37
CA ARG A 21 -9.19 6.01 -13.11
C ARG A 21 -9.29 5.57 -14.56
N ASP A 22 -10.44 5.81 -15.18
CA ASP A 22 -10.59 5.68 -16.63
C ASP A 22 -10.01 6.89 -17.37
N LYS A 23 -10.14 6.87 -18.71
CA LYS A 23 -9.70 7.95 -19.60
C LYS A 23 -10.43 9.29 -19.37
N TYR A 24 -11.56 9.28 -18.66
CA TYR A 24 -12.35 10.47 -18.32
C TYR A 24 -12.10 10.94 -16.88
N GLY A 25 -11.19 10.29 -16.14
CA GLY A 25 -10.86 10.64 -14.75
C GLY A 25 -11.78 10.03 -13.70
N SER A 26 -12.78 9.22 -14.09
CA SER A 26 -13.69 8.56 -13.16
C SER A 26 -13.00 7.38 -12.47
N VAL A 27 -13.16 7.26 -11.15
CA VAL A 27 -12.62 6.11 -10.40
C VAL A 27 -13.44 4.87 -10.72
N ILE A 28 -12.82 3.90 -11.39
CA ILE A 28 -13.43 2.63 -11.80
C ILE A 28 -13.03 1.46 -10.91
N ALA A 29 -11.94 1.58 -10.16
CA ALA A 29 -11.50 0.55 -9.23
C ALA A 29 -10.57 1.12 -8.14
N LEU A 30 -10.38 0.36 -7.07
CA LEU A 30 -9.33 0.59 -6.07
C LEU A 30 -8.33 -0.56 -6.11
N LYS A 31 -7.04 -0.23 -6.25
CA LYS A 31 -5.95 -1.20 -6.26
C LYS A 31 -5.18 -1.13 -4.95
N VAL A 32 -5.14 -2.21 -4.19
CA VAL A 32 -4.32 -2.34 -2.99
C VAL A 32 -2.97 -2.93 -3.39
N VAL A 33 -1.87 -2.27 -3.06
CA VAL A 33 -0.52 -2.65 -3.47
C VAL A 33 0.41 -2.73 -2.25
N LEU A 34 1.07 -3.87 -2.08
CA LEU A 34 2.15 -4.04 -1.10
C LEU A 34 3.48 -3.76 -1.78
N TYR A 35 4.18 -2.72 -1.33
CA TYR A 35 5.54 -2.42 -1.73
C TYR A 35 6.52 -2.83 -0.64
N ARG A 36 7.73 -3.22 -1.06
CA ARG A 36 8.90 -3.39 -0.20
C ARG A 36 9.97 -2.39 -0.63
N ARG A 37 10.47 -1.62 0.32
CA ARG A 37 11.62 -0.75 0.14
C ARG A 37 12.91 -1.57 0.12
N HIS A 38 13.69 -1.34 -0.92
CA HIS A 38 15.05 -1.80 -1.08
C HIS A 38 15.95 -0.55 -1.14
N ASP A 39 16.89 -0.46 -0.20
CA ASP A 39 17.91 0.57 -0.22
C ASP A 39 19.09 0.02 -1.03
N THR A 40 19.38 0.67 -2.15
CA THR A 40 20.47 0.34 -3.07
C THR A 40 21.52 1.45 -3.02
N GLU A 41 22.72 1.21 -3.54
CA GLU A 41 23.76 2.24 -3.64
C GLU A 41 23.27 3.48 -4.42
N ASN A 42 22.37 3.28 -5.39
CA ASN A 42 21.80 4.35 -6.21
C ASN A 42 20.51 4.97 -5.63
N GLY A 43 20.15 4.64 -4.39
CA GLY A 43 19.00 5.24 -3.69
C GLY A 43 17.91 4.23 -3.30
N LYS A 44 16.70 4.76 -3.06
CA LYS A 44 15.59 4.02 -2.44
C LYS A 44 14.62 3.53 -3.51
N VAL A 45 14.60 2.23 -3.74
CA VAL A 45 13.69 1.57 -4.69
C VAL A 45 12.52 0.95 -3.93
N TRP A 46 11.31 1.04 -4.50
CA TRP A 46 10.12 0.38 -3.97
C TRP A 46 9.66 -0.71 -4.92
N ASP A 47 9.93 -1.96 -4.57
CA ASP A 47 9.49 -3.12 -5.34
C ASP A 47 8.05 -3.49 -5.00
N MET A 48 7.20 -3.56 -6.01
CA MET A 48 5.86 -4.14 -5.86
C MET A 48 5.98 -5.63 -5.58
N LYS A 49 5.46 -6.09 -4.44
CA LYS A 49 5.44 -7.52 -4.09
C LYS A 49 4.10 -8.18 -4.34
N ARG A 50 3.01 -7.43 -4.19
CA ARG A 50 1.66 -7.96 -4.39
C ARG A 50 0.70 -6.83 -4.71
N SER A 51 -0.30 -7.09 -5.52
CA SER A 51 -1.44 -6.19 -5.70
C SER A 51 -2.75 -6.94 -5.85
N HIS A 52 -3.85 -6.30 -5.46
CA HIS A 52 -5.20 -6.78 -5.69
C HIS A 52 -6.11 -5.60 -6.06
N THR A 53 -7.04 -5.81 -6.99
CA THR A 53 -7.90 -4.75 -7.52
C THR A 53 -9.36 -5.06 -7.24
N PHE A 54 -10.05 -4.11 -6.62
CA PHE A 54 -11.49 -4.15 -6.38
C PHE A 54 -12.19 -3.25 -7.39
N SER A 55 -13.05 -3.83 -8.24
CA SER A 55 -13.87 -3.05 -9.16
C SER A 55 -14.90 -2.21 -8.41
N ALA A 56 -15.07 -0.96 -8.83
CA ALA A 56 -16.09 -0.06 -8.33
C ALA A 56 -17.38 -0.10 -9.15
N ALA A 57 -17.47 -0.98 -10.15
CA ALA A 57 -18.59 -1.07 -11.11
C ALA A 57 -19.95 -1.30 -10.43
N PHE A 58 -19.99 -2.11 -9.36
CA PHE A 58 -21.23 -2.45 -8.66
C PHE A 58 -21.50 -1.56 -7.45
N SER A 59 -20.46 -1.23 -6.67
CA SER A 59 -20.60 -0.36 -5.49
C SER A 59 -19.28 0.27 -5.09
N ARG A 60 -19.20 1.61 -5.19
CA ARG A 60 -18.05 2.40 -4.72
C ARG A 60 -17.84 2.26 -3.21
N ARG A 61 -18.92 2.15 -2.44
CA ARG A 61 -18.86 2.02 -0.97
C ARG A 61 -18.30 0.66 -0.57
N ALA A 62 -18.82 -0.42 -1.15
CA ALA A 62 -18.32 -1.77 -0.89
C ALA A 62 -16.86 -1.93 -1.32
N CYS A 63 -16.51 -1.44 -2.51
CA CYS A 63 -15.13 -1.42 -3.02
C CYS A 63 -14.17 -0.72 -2.04
N ARG A 64 -14.57 0.45 -1.50
CA ARG A 64 -13.77 1.19 -0.52
C ARG A 64 -13.58 0.42 0.78
N GLU A 65 -14.62 -0.19 1.33
CA GLU A 65 -14.50 -0.94 2.58
C GLU A 65 -13.67 -2.21 2.40
N GLN A 66 -13.86 -2.95 1.30
CA GLN A 66 -13.04 -4.11 0.96
C GLN A 66 -11.56 -3.74 0.81
N ALA A 67 -11.26 -2.66 0.08
CA ALA A 67 -9.89 -2.18 -0.09
C ALA A 67 -9.22 -1.78 1.25
N LYS A 68 -9.95 -1.10 2.14
CA LYS A 68 -9.46 -0.75 3.48
C LYS A 68 -9.20 -1.99 4.33
N THR A 69 -10.13 -2.94 4.32
CA THR A 69 -10.01 -4.19 5.08
C THR A 69 -8.80 -4.98 4.62
N LEU A 70 -8.63 -5.16 3.30
CA LEU A 70 -7.47 -5.86 2.75
C LEU A 70 -6.16 -5.12 3.10
N ALA A 71 -6.15 -3.79 3.00
CA ALA A 71 -4.96 -3.01 3.31
C ALA A 71 -4.53 -3.17 4.78
N ARG A 72 -5.48 -3.19 5.71
CA ARG A 72 -5.23 -3.47 7.15
C ARG A 72 -4.72 -4.89 7.34
N GLN A 73 -5.38 -5.89 6.77
CA GLN A 73 -4.96 -7.29 6.85
C GLN A 73 -3.52 -7.48 6.34
N TRP A 74 -3.15 -6.81 5.25
CA TRP A 74 -1.77 -6.87 4.74
C TRP A 74 -0.79 -6.10 5.60
N ALA A 75 -1.19 -4.96 6.15
CA ALA A 75 -0.36 -4.21 7.10
C ALA A 75 0.00 -5.08 8.30
N ASP A 76 -0.99 -5.73 8.91
CA ASP A 76 -0.79 -6.60 10.07
C ASP A 76 0.03 -7.84 9.69
N LYS A 77 -0.35 -8.53 8.62
CA LYS A 77 0.32 -9.77 8.16
C LYS A 77 1.79 -9.55 7.80
N TYR A 78 2.12 -8.44 7.17
CA TYR A 78 3.46 -8.20 6.62
C TYR A 78 4.30 -7.23 7.46
N GLY A 79 3.76 -6.68 8.55
CA GLY A 79 4.39 -5.62 9.34
C GLY A 79 4.58 -4.33 8.54
N ALA A 80 3.62 -4.02 7.66
CA ALA A 80 3.68 -2.90 6.72
C ALA A 80 2.87 -1.70 7.20
N LYS A 81 3.25 -0.48 6.79
CA LYS A 81 2.46 0.72 7.07
C LYS A 81 1.44 0.97 5.96
N VAL A 82 0.17 1.19 6.31
CA VAL A 82 -0.82 1.65 5.33
C VAL A 82 -0.57 3.12 4.99
N VAL A 83 -0.42 3.41 3.70
CA VAL A 83 -0.22 4.76 3.16
C VAL A 83 -1.37 5.06 2.20
N LYS A 84 -2.02 6.21 2.39
CA LYS A 84 -3.00 6.71 1.42
C LYS A 84 -2.27 7.57 0.40
N ARG A 85 -2.26 7.19 -0.88
CA ARG A 85 -1.94 8.11 -1.98
C ARG A 85 -3.25 8.74 -2.46
N GLY A 86 -3.27 10.07 -2.54
CA GLY A 86 -4.44 10.90 -2.89
C GLY A 86 -4.91 10.71 -4.32
#